data_AF-A0A0C2ZWU6-F1
#
_entry.id   AF-A0A0C2ZWU6-F1
#
_cell.length_a   1.000
_cell.length_b   1.000
_cell.length_c   1.000
_cell.angle_alpha   90.00
_cell.angle_beta   90.00
_cell.angle_gamma   90.00
#
_symmetry.space_group_name_H-M   'P 1'
#
loop_
_entity.id
_entity.type
_entity.pdbx_description
1 polymer ?
#
loop_
_entity_poly.entity_id
_entity_poly.type
_entity_poly.pdbx_seq_one_letter_code
_entity_poly.pdbx_strand_id
1 'polypeptide(L)'
;MFLSRTVAGEVCMEAKSNEYAYRALKALDRAGDLLFSLPTLVTDLIKLFVKTRSITTSYTVNILRQLYTDFPTSDPTVRTVMLLTVFLFDGIIPPSAPLATARSKLETLNLLPLTRQDLVNVMTNPFIEKPQILLEYAKEDMDMSPKMIKELVQEVAVACLEVGSKGKTIRRLVESNALQDILADAAVQRFTLSVADLPPSEDEQACTAYEAPLCRDFNNLKGNRGNSNSVSSQHNSAGVSQYSSHNEPGPASIVESSREMDDDTVIADGVQQDAMSVTEDFDLGTIGQDSLSVMIRQDEMAPTRSRRRSFYYSFYGADTTAKLGYPVEFLQVGRWVKETYPVESPIMAVFLTHAIINNNNTLLHLYLASAAPSYSSSMVHVPITLKHFKLLAHLGRAPNFCLYHEIELGAEFYFSEEDYLSKQTPGVETRRPGKHKSRADVKKETSPASVSCSLHQIDPSRSASFASTSPRISRRRSRRSTTAMTTSYVIPDSDDERIVEDDDENAMMALMSMQAKKRRVESNLQRWIKHLSALLTEEQRKYKEKRRRLEKATPADGKLRVTKNEFHKSLTTHLRLLRKVDLDKRKQLYGPDVAEEDYSDDEDDEEYRYQKSRPSKRRRTNITS
;
A
#
# COMPACT_ATOMS: atom_id res chain seq x y z
N MET A 1 23.34 -38.67 -18.45
CA MET A 1 22.13 -38.98 -17.65
C MET A 1 21.32 -37.69 -17.59
N PHE A 2 19.99 -37.72 -17.82
CA PHE A 2 19.20 -36.49 -17.68
C PHE A 2 18.97 -36.18 -16.19
N LEU A 3 19.58 -35.09 -15.72
CA LEU A 3 19.41 -34.54 -14.38
C LEU A 3 18.91 -33.10 -14.53
N SER A 4 17.89 -32.70 -13.77
CA SER A 4 17.35 -31.34 -13.78
C SER A 4 18.08 -30.43 -12.79
N ARG A 5 17.96 -29.11 -12.97
CA ARG A 5 18.48 -28.12 -12.00
C ARG A 5 17.77 -28.25 -10.64
N THR A 6 16.50 -28.67 -10.63
CA THR A 6 15.74 -28.94 -9.40
C THR A 6 16.36 -30.08 -8.59
N VAL A 7 16.55 -31.27 -9.20
CA VAL A 7 17.09 -32.45 -8.48
C VAL A 7 18.56 -32.24 -8.09
N ALA A 8 19.36 -31.54 -8.90
CA ALA A 8 20.71 -31.17 -8.51
C ALA A 8 20.74 -30.17 -7.33
N GLY A 9 19.79 -29.22 -7.27
CA GLY A 9 19.59 -28.33 -6.12
C GLY A 9 19.21 -29.09 -4.85
N GLU A 10 18.29 -30.06 -4.96
CA GLU A 10 17.90 -30.96 -3.87
C GLU A 10 19.10 -31.78 -3.34
N VAL A 11 19.93 -32.35 -4.23
CA VAL A 11 21.16 -33.08 -3.85
C VAL A 11 22.18 -32.15 -3.18
N CYS A 12 22.28 -30.88 -3.60
CA CYS A 12 23.05 -29.86 -2.88
C CYS A 12 22.48 -29.57 -1.48
N MET A 13 21.15 -29.56 -1.30
CA MET A 13 20.48 -29.44 0.00
C MET A 13 20.54 -30.71 0.87
N GLU A 14 21.02 -31.82 0.32
CA GLU A 14 21.37 -33.07 1.04
C GLU A 14 22.89 -33.29 1.14
N ALA A 15 23.74 -32.31 0.80
CA ALA A 15 25.20 -32.48 0.71
C ALA A 15 25.92 -32.95 2.00
N LYS A 16 25.26 -32.88 3.17
CA LYS A 16 25.76 -33.42 4.45
C LYS A 16 25.07 -34.70 4.92
N SER A 17 23.88 -35.03 4.43
CA SER A 17 23.14 -36.26 4.74
C SER A 17 23.38 -37.36 3.69
N ASN A 18 23.68 -36.98 2.46
CA ASN A 18 23.85 -37.84 1.29
C ASN A 18 25.16 -37.49 0.54
N GLU A 19 26.30 -37.65 1.23
CA GLU A 19 27.61 -37.32 0.65
C GLU A 19 27.91 -38.10 -0.65
N TYR A 20 27.34 -39.29 -0.82
CA TYR A 20 27.55 -40.12 -2.01
C TYR A 20 26.89 -39.52 -3.26
N ALA A 21 25.62 -39.10 -3.18
CA ALA A 21 24.95 -38.41 -4.28
C ALA A 21 25.64 -37.07 -4.60
N TYR A 22 26.05 -36.32 -3.58
CA TYR A 22 26.75 -35.05 -3.78
C TYR A 22 28.16 -35.23 -4.38
N ARG A 23 28.91 -36.26 -3.99
CA ARG A 23 30.18 -36.64 -4.65
C ARG A 23 29.99 -37.05 -6.10
N ALA A 24 28.92 -37.78 -6.41
CA ALA A 24 28.58 -38.17 -7.79
C ALA A 24 28.18 -36.95 -8.64
N LEU A 25 27.37 -36.03 -8.10
CA LEU A 25 27.02 -34.77 -8.76
C LEU A 25 28.26 -33.93 -9.08
N LYS A 26 29.19 -33.79 -8.12
CA LYS A 26 30.50 -33.16 -8.33
C LYS A 26 31.46 -33.98 -9.22
N ALA A 27 31.13 -35.21 -9.61
CA ALA A 27 31.89 -35.97 -10.60
C ALA A 27 31.36 -35.73 -12.02
N LEU A 28 30.03 -35.73 -12.19
CA LEU A 28 29.35 -35.41 -13.46
C LEU A 28 29.67 -33.99 -13.94
N ASP A 29 29.67 -33.01 -13.02
CA ASP A 29 30.07 -31.62 -13.32
C ASP A 29 31.50 -31.53 -13.89
N ARG A 30 32.46 -32.20 -13.24
CA ARG A 30 33.86 -32.26 -13.69
C ARG A 30 34.09 -33.11 -14.95
N ALA A 31 33.14 -33.97 -15.32
CA ALA A 31 33.16 -34.72 -16.57
C ALA A 31 32.53 -33.94 -17.75
N GLY A 32 31.74 -32.89 -17.47
CA GLY A 32 30.91 -32.22 -18.47
C GLY A 32 29.60 -32.96 -18.79
N ASP A 33 29.19 -33.93 -17.96
CA ASP A 33 27.98 -34.75 -18.16
C ASP A 33 26.67 -34.03 -17.77
N LEU A 34 26.75 -32.80 -17.23
CA LEU A 34 25.60 -31.99 -16.83
C LEU A 34 25.21 -31.00 -17.93
N LEU A 35 23.90 -30.87 -18.18
CA LEU A 35 23.34 -29.88 -19.11
C LEU A 35 23.33 -28.44 -18.56
N PHE A 36 23.96 -28.21 -17.41
CA PHE A 36 24.03 -26.91 -16.72
C PHE A 36 25.31 -26.81 -15.88
N SER A 37 25.76 -25.57 -15.63
CA SER A 37 26.85 -25.27 -14.70
C SER A 37 26.42 -25.50 -13.25
N LEU A 38 27.04 -26.47 -12.55
CA LEU A 38 26.81 -26.67 -11.12
C LEU A 38 27.27 -25.47 -10.26
N PRO A 39 28.40 -24.78 -10.53
CA PRO A 39 28.75 -23.55 -9.83
C PRO A 39 27.69 -22.44 -9.94
N THR A 40 27.04 -22.31 -11.10
CA THR A 40 25.95 -21.35 -11.32
C THR A 40 24.69 -21.78 -10.55
N LEU A 41 24.31 -23.05 -10.62
CA LEU A 41 23.21 -23.61 -9.84
C LEU A 41 23.40 -23.40 -8.33
N VAL A 42 24.60 -23.66 -7.80
CA VAL A 42 24.91 -23.46 -6.39
C VAL A 42 24.87 -21.98 -6.01
N THR A 43 25.35 -21.09 -6.88
CA THR A 43 25.23 -19.62 -6.70
C THR A 43 23.75 -19.21 -6.61
N ASP A 44 22.90 -19.70 -7.51
CA ASP A 44 21.46 -19.41 -7.53
C ASP A 44 20.71 -20.01 -6.33
N LEU A 45 21.06 -21.23 -5.92
CA LEU A 45 20.51 -21.90 -4.73
C LEU A 45 20.82 -21.11 -3.45
N ILE A 46 22.08 -20.70 -3.25
CA ILE A 46 22.49 -19.97 -2.04
C ILE A 46 21.77 -18.61 -1.96
N LYS A 47 21.54 -17.91 -3.09
CA LYS A 47 20.80 -16.63 -3.13
C LYS A 47 19.41 -16.71 -2.49
N LEU A 48 18.70 -17.84 -2.65
CA LEU A 48 17.34 -18.00 -2.11
C LEU A 48 17.29 -17.76 -0.59
N PHE A 49 18.36 -18.10 0.13
CA PHE A 49 18.42 -18.03 1.59
C PHE A 49 18.57 -16.61 2.15
N VAL A 50 18.81 -15.58 1.31
CA VAL A 50 18.94 -14.19 1.79
C VAL A 50 17.64 -13.64 2.39
N LYS A 51 16.48 -14.21 2.02
CA LYS A 51 15.15 -13.79 2.46
C LYS A 51 14.35 -14.86 3.22
N THR A 52 14.79 -16.13 3.28
CA THR A 52 14.00 -17.21 3.90
C THR A 52 14.49 -17.59 5.29
N ARG A 53 13.55 -17.87 6.19
CA ARG A 53 13.83 -18.22 7.61
C ARG A 53 14.67 -19.48 7.79
N SER A 54 14.72 -20.36 6.79
CA SER A 54 15.59 -21.55 6.73
C SER A 54 17.07 -21.25 7.03
N ILE A 55 17.55 -20.05 6.70
CA ILE A 55 18.93 -19.60 7.01
C ILE A 55 19.24 -19.55 8.52
N THR A 56 18.24 -19.46 9.40
CA THR A 56 18.47 -19.48 10.86
C THR A 56 18.68 -20.89 11.42
N THR A 57 18.66 -21.94 10.60
CA THR A 57 18.81 -23.33 11.06
C THR A 57 20.25 -23.81 10.92
N SER A 58 20.80 -24.39 11.98
CA SER A 58 22.16 -24.97 11.99
C SER A 58 22.42 -25.97 10.84
N TYR A 59 21.42 -26.79 10.48
CA TYR A 59 21.52 -27.72 9.32
C TYR A 59 21.78 -26.97 8.01
N THR A 60 20.94 -25.98 7.67
CA THR A 60 21.09 -25.16 6.47
C THR A 60 22.42 -24.40 6.47
N VAL A 61 22.79 -23.78 7.60
CA VAL A 61 24.08 -23.08 7.76
C VAL A 61 25.27 -23.97 7.42
N ASN A 62 25.28 -25.23 7.86
CA ASN A 62 26.39 -26.15 7.61
C ASN A 62 26.43 -26.64 6.15
N ILE A 63 25.28 -26.70 5.47
CA ILE A 63 25.21 -26.99 4.02
C ILE A 63 25.67 -25.79 3.19
N LEU A 64 25.14 -24.59 3.44
CA LEU A 64 25.51 -23.39 2.67
C LEU A 64 27.02 -23.12 2.73
N ARG A 65 27.65 -23.34 3.90
CA ARG A 65 29.12 -23.29 4.02
C ARG A 65 29.83 -24.36 3.21
N GLN A 66 29.37 -25.62 3.25
CA GLN A 66 29.96 -26.69 2.43
C GLN A 66 29.87 -26.36 0.93
N LEU A 67 28.68 -25.95 0.47
CA LEU A 67 28.43 -25.59 -0.93
C LEU A 67 29.31 -24.41 -1.37
N TYR A 68 29.44 -23.38 -0.54
CA TYR A 68 30.30 -22.22 -0.82
C TYR A 68 31.81 -22.55 -0.76
N THR A 69 32.25 -23.46 0.11
CA THR A 69 33.64 -23.94 0.14
C THR A 69 33.98 -24.80 -1.10
N ASP A 70 33.03 -25.59 -1.59
CA ASP A 70 33.20 -26.36 -2.84
C ASP A 70 33.06 -25.49 -4.11
N PHE A 71 32.21 -24.46 -4.07
CA PHE A 71 31.89 -23.57 -5.19
C PHE A 71 31.91 -22.09 -4.75
N PRO A 72 33.11 -21.51 -4.52
CA PRO A 72 33.23 -20.11 -4.12
C PRO A 72 32.81 -19.17 -5.26
N THR A 73 32.18 -18.06 -4.90
CA THR A 73 31.65 -17.07 -5.84
C THR A 73 31.77 -15.65 -5.29
N SER A 74 31.94 -14.68 -6.18
CA SER A 74 32.05 -13.24 -5.87
C SER A 74 30.70 -12.52 -5.79
N ASP A 75 29.59 -13.24 -5.96
CA ASP A 75 28.24 -12.66 -5.95
C ASP A 75 27.90 -11.97 -4.61
N PRO A 76 27.45 -10.70 -4.61
CA PRO A 76 27.22 -9.93 -3.38
C PRO A 76 26.02 -10.44 -2.56
N THR A 77 25.07 -11.13 -3.19
CA THR A 77 23.94 -11.75 -2.49
C THR A 77 24.40 -13.03 -1.78
N VAL A 78 25.20 -13.86 -2.45
CA VAL A 78 25.83 -15.03 -1.83
C VAL A 78 26.76 -14.61 -0.69
N ARG A 79 27.58 -13.57 -0.88
CA ARG A 79 28.40 -12.98 0.20
C ARG A 79 27.53 -12.58 1.40
N THR A 80 26.42 -11.87 1.17
CA THR A 80 25.47 -11.49 2.23
C THR A 80 24.90 -12.72 2.96
N VAL A 81 24.53 -13.78 2.25
CA VAL A 81 24.08 -15.05 2.84
C VAL A 81 25.18 -15.71 3.68
N MET A 82 26.42 -15.75 3.19
CA MET A 82 27.52 -16.37 3.93
C MET A 82 27.88 -15.59 5.20
N LEU A 83 27.84 -14.26 5.16
CA LEU A 83 27.97 -13.40 6.34
C LEU A 83 26.84 -13.64 7.34
N LEU A 84 25.58 -13.77 6.87
CA LEU A 84 24.46 -14.15 7.72
C LEU A 84 24.72 -15.51 8.41
N THR A 85 25.31 -16.50 7.73
CA THR A 85 25.68 -17.76 8.41
C THR A 85 26.71 -17.58 9.54
N VAL A 86 27.50 -16.50 9.54
CA VAL A 86 28.50 -16.22 10.60
C VAL A 86 27.85 -15.50 11.79
N PHE A 87 27.01 -14.50 11.52
CA PHE A 87 26.44 -13.60 12.53
C PHE A 87 25.05 -14.01 13.06
N LEU A 88 24.34 -14.94 12.40
CA LEU A 88 23.14 -15.57 12.96
C LEU A 88 23.54 -16.50 14.11
N PHE A 89 23.32 -16.03 15.34
CA PHE A 89 23.65 -16.79 16.55
C PHE A 89 22.43 -17.53 17.11
N ASP A 90 22.33 -18.81 16.75
CA ASP A 90 21.26 -19.76 17.12
C ASP A 90 21.37 -20.28 18.59
N GLY A 91 22.44 -19.90 19.31
CA GLY A 91 22.71 -20.38 20.66
C GLY A 91 21.97 -19.61 21.76
N ILE A 92 21.39 -20.35 22.71
CA ILE A 92 20.85 -19.83 23.98
C ILE A 92 21.97 -19.19 24.83
N ILE A 93 23.15 -19.80 24.82
CA ILE A 93 24.33 -19.36 25.55
C ILE A 93 25.27 -18.63 24.55
N PRO A 94 25.57 -17.33 24.73
CA PRO A 94 26.59 -16.65 23.93
C PRO A 94 27.98 -17.27 24.21
N PRO A 95 28.88 -17.33 23.22
CA PRO A 95 30.21 -17.91 23.43
C PRO A 95 31.04 -16.94 24.29
N SER A 96 32.05 -17.47 24.99
CA SER A 96 32.94 -16.65 25.84
C SER A 96 33.75 -15.60 25.05
N ALA A 97 33.96 -15.81 23.75
CA ALA A 97 34.62 -14.87 22.84
C ALA A 97 33.89 -14.80 21.48
N PRO A 98 32.81 -14.00 21.36
CA PRO A 98 32.00 -13.95 20.14
C PRO A 98 32.75 -13.38 18.94
N LEU A 99 33.56 -12.32 19.15
CA LEU A 99 34.32 -11.66 18.09
C LEU A 99 35.38 -12.57 17.50
N ALA A 100 36.24 -13.19 18.32
CA ALA A 100 37.23 -14.17 17.86
C ALA A 100 36.58 -15.36 17.11
N THR A 101 35.41 -15.80 17.59
CA THR A 101 34.63 -16.87 16.92
C THR A 101 34.05 -16.41 15.58
N ALA A 102 33.63 -15.15 15.45
CA ALA A 102 33.15 -14.58 14.18
C ALA A 102 34.32 -14.39 13.19
N ARG A 103 35.40 -13.75 13.64
CA ARG A 103 36.63 -13.54 12.88
C ARG A 103 37.19 -14.83 12.29
N SER A 104 37.38 -15.86 13.11
CA SER A 104 37.88 -17.17 12.66
C SER A 104 36.99 -17.80 11.57
N LYS A 105 35.65 -17.63 11.64
CA LYS A 105 34.73 -18.08 10.59
C LYS A 105 34.83 -17.24 9.32
N LEU A 106 35.01 -15.92 9.43
CA LEU A 106 35.20 -15.02 8.28
C LEU A 106 36.52 -15.31 7.55
N GLU A 107 37.59 -15.60 8.29
CA GLU A 107 38.89 -16.06 7.77
C GLU A 107 38.73 -17.42 7.08
N THR A 108 38.10 -18.41 7.74
CA THR A 108 37.87 -19.76 7.17
C THR A 108 37.04 -19.73 5.88
N LEU A 109 36.10 -18.79 5.77
CA LEU A 109 35.24 -18.61 4.58
C LEU A 109 35.80 -17.60 3.56
N ASN A 110 37.01 -17.07 3.74
CA ASN A 110 37.61 -16.03 2.89
C ASN A 110 36.68 -14.82 2.64
N LEU A 111 35.91 -14.42 3.66
CA LEU A 111 34.96 -13.30 3.58
C LEU A 111 35.58 -11.95 3.94
N LEU A 112 36.83 -11.93 4.46
CA LEU A 112 37.55 -10.69 4.76
C LEU A 112 38.14 -10.02 3.51
N PRO A 113 38.29 -8.68 3.49
CA PRO A 113 37.84 -7.72 4.51
C PRO A 113 36.30 -7.54 4.50
N LEU A 114 35.74 -7.04 5.59
CA LEU A 114 34.35 -6.55 5.61
C LEU A 114 34.29 -5.07 5.20
N THR A 115 33.17 -4.67 4.61
CA THR A 115 32.87 -3.28 4.23
C THR A 115 31.74 -2.72 5.11
N ARG A 116 31.58 -1.38 5.13
CA ARG A 116 30.41 -0.73 5.74
C ARG A 116 29.09 -1.27 5.17
N GLN A 117 29.05 -1.56 3.87
CA GLN A 117 27.84 -2.09 3.21
C GLN A 117 27.51 -3.51 3.66
N ASP A 118 28.51 -4.36 3.90
CA ASP A 118 28.29 -5.70 4.46
C ASP A 118 27.60 -5.61 5.83
N LEU A 119 28.07 -4.70 6.70
CA LEU A 119 27.45 -4.45 8.00
C LEU A 119 26.00 -3.97 7.85
N VAL A 120 25.73 -2.98 6.98
CA VAL A 120 24.36 -2.51 6.71
C VAL A 120 23.46 -3.64 6.22
N ASN A 121 23.91 -4.44 5.23
CA ASN A 121 23.14 -5.54 4.66
C ASN A 121 22.80 -6.62 5.70
N VAL A 122 23.77 -7.01 6.53
CA VAL A 122 23.56 -8.01 7.60
C VAL A 122 22.69 -7.44 8.72
N MET A 123 22.96 -6.23 9.19
CA MET A 123 22.22 -5.62 10.30
C MET A 123 20.77 -5.27 9.95
N THR A 124 20.47 -4.99 8.68
CA THR A 124 19.09 -4.76 8.20
C THR A 124 18.34 -6.05 7.83
N ASN A 125 19.03 -7.16 7.54
CA ASN A 125 18.39 -8.42 7.18
C ASN A 125 17.36 -8.89 8.23
N PRO A 126 16.14 -9.34 7.84
CA PRO A 126 15.04 -9.63 8.77
C PRO A 126 15.36 -10.56 9.95
N PHE A 127 16.33 -11.48 9.80
CA PHE A 127 16.62 -12.53 10.78
C PHE A 127 17.66 -12.15 11.85
N ILE A 128 18.39 -11.03 11.69
CA ILE A 128 19.38 -10.55 12.67
C ILE A 128 18.69 -9.69 13.74
N GLU A 129 18.39 -10.26 14.91
CA GLU A 129 17.80 -9.49 16.03
C GLU A 129 18.81 -8.66 16.86
N LYS A 130 20.05 -9.15 16.98
CA LYS A 130 21.08 -8.66 17.93
C LYS A 130 22.23 -7.95 17.18
N PRO A 131 22.17 -6.62 16.96
CA PRO A 131 23.21 -5.87 16.24
C PRO A 131 24.53 -5.71 17.00
N GLN A 132 24.57 -6.02 18.30
CA GLN A 132 25.70 -5.73 19.21
C GLN A 132 27.04 -6.28 18.69
N ILE A 133 27.09 -7.58 18.36
CA ILE A 133 28.31 -8.25 17.89
C ILE A 133 28.85 -7.61 16.59
N LEU A 134 27.97 -7.12 15.71
CA LEU A 134 28.35 -6.44 14.47
C LEU A 134 28.90 -5.02 14.75
N LEU A 135 28.36 -4.32 15.75
CA LEU A 135 28.85 -3.01 16.19
C LEU A 135 30.12 -3.09 17.05
N GLU A 136 30.38 -4.22 17.69
CA GLU A 136 31.63 -4.55 18.39
C GLU A 136 32.72 -4.90 17.36
N TYR A 137 32.43 -5.82 16.42
CA TYR A 137 33.33 -6.16 15.31
C TYR A 137 33.73 -4.93 14.48
N ALA A 138 32.78 -4.03 14.20
CA ALA A 138 33.05 -2.78 13.50
C ALA A 138 34.04 -1.86 14.24
N LYS A 139 34.12 -1.92 15.58
CA LYS A 139 35.06 -1.13 16.37
C LYS A 139 36.43 -1.81 16.51
N GLU A 140 36.43 -3.11 16.76
CA GLU A 140 37.63 -3.86 17.19
C GLU A 140 38.39 -4.54 16.04
N ASP A 141 37.69 -5.02 15.00
CA ASP A 141 38.28 -5.71 13.85
C ASP A 141 38.28 -4.86 12.56
N MET A 142 37.60 -3.70 12.55
CA MET A 142 37.52 -2.77 11.40
C MET A 142 37.95 -1.33 11.72
N ASP A 143 38.45 -1.06 12.93
CA ASP A 143 38.94 0.25 13.39
C ASP A 143 37.98 1.45 13.14
N MET A 144 36.66 1.21 13.05
CA MET A 144 35.72 2.27 12.69
C MET A 144 35.60 3.31 13.81
N SER A 145 35.93 4.56 13.48
CA SER A 145 35.84 5.69 14.42
C SER A 145 34.45 5.82 15.06
N PRO A 146 34.32 6.32 16.31
CA PRO A 146 33.03 6.48 16.97
C PRO A 146 32.00 7.30 16.18
N LYS A 147 32.46 8.25 15.34
CA LYS A 147 31.60 8.99 14.41
C LYS A 147 31.01 8.07 13.32
N MET A 148 31.85 7.25 12.67
CA MET A 148 31.41 6.29 11.65
C MET A 148 30.50 5.22 12.23
N ILE A 149 30.73 4.78 13.47
CA ILE A 149 29.81 3.89 14.19
C ILE A 149 28.44 4.56 14.40
N LYS A 150 28.39 5.84 14.82
CA LYS A 150 27.12 6.57 14.96
C LYS A 150 26.38 6.73 13.63
N GLU A 151 27.11 7.04 12.55
CA GLU A 151 26.54 7.12 11.19
C GLU A 151 25.97 5.77 10.73
N LEU A 152 26.71 4.67 10.91
CA LEU A 152 26.26 3.30 10.60
C LEU A 152 25.02 2.92 11.41
N VAL A 153 24.99 3.24 12.70
CA VAL A 153 23.83 2.99 13.58
C VAL A 153 22.60 3.78 13.10
N GLN A 154 22.77 5.05 12.73
CA GLN A 154 21.69 5.88 12.20
C GLN A 154 21.16 5.33 10.85
N GLU A 155 22.06 4.97 9.94
CA GLU A 155 21.76 4.37 8.64
C GLU A 155 20.97 3.06 8.78
N VAL A 156 21.45 2.14 9.62
CA VAL A 156 20.78 0.87 9.93
C VAL A 156 19.42 1.09 10.60
N ALA A 157 19.32 2.00 11.57
CA ALA A 157 18.07 2.25 12.29
C ALA A 157 16.97 2.80 11.35
N VAL A 158 17.32 3.70 10.43
CA VAL A 158 16.39 4.22 9.41
C VAL A 158 15.98 3.12 8.43
N ALA A 159 16.94 2.34 7.91
CA ALA A 159 16.64 1.23 6.99
C ALA A 159 15.80 0.11 7.65
N CYS A 160 15.90 -0.06 8.97
CA CYS A 160 15.07 -1.00 9.72
C CYS A 160 13.59 -0.59 9.81
N LEU A 161 13.20 0.66 9.51
CA LEU A 161 11.78 1.09 9.51
C LEU A 161 10.94 0.32 8.47
N GLU A 162 11.53 0.00 7.31
CA GLU A 162 10.90 -0.79 6.24
C GLU A 162 10.80 -2.29 6.60
N VAL A 163 11.70 -2.78 7.46
CA VAL A 163 11.81 -4.20 7.81
C VAL A 163 10.96 -4.49 9.06
N GLY A 164 9.68 -4.78 8.85
CA GLY A 164 8.66 -4.89 9.91
C GLY A 164 9.00 -5.78 11.12
N SER A 165 9.91 -6.75 10.99
CA SER A 165 10.41 -7.57 12.10
C SER A 165 11.46 -6.92 13.01
N LYS A 166 11.91 -5.69 12.73
CA LYS A 166 13.05 -5.04 13.43
C LYS A 166 12.70 -4.23 14.67
N GLY A 167 11.46 -4.19 15.15
CA GLY A 167 11.07 -3.31 16.27
C GLY A 167 11.89 -3.55 17.55
N LYS A 168 12.25 -4.80 17.89
CA LYS A 168 13.19 -5.10 19.00
C LYS A 168 14.61 -4.57 18.73
N THR A 169 15.06 -4.60 17.48
CA THR A 169 16.37 -4.08 17.06
C THR A 169 16.40 -2.55 17.10
N ILE A 170 15.40 -1.87 16.53
CA ILE A 170 15.27 -0.41 16.56
C ILE A 170 15.22 0.09 18.01
N ARG A 171 14.39 -0.53 18.87
CA ARG A 171 14.29 -0.19 20.30
C ARG A 171 15.66 -0.15 20.98
N ARG A 172 16.45 -1.23 20.84
CA ARG A 172 17.83 -1.31 21.39
C ARG A 172 18.77 -0.23 20.84
N LEU A 173 18.70 0.06 19.53
CA LEU A 173 19.54 1.09 18.90
C LEU A 173 19.15 2.50 19.38
N VAL A 174 17.85 2.77 19.53
CA VAL A 174 17.28 4.01 20.06
C VAL A 174 17.67 4.22 21.52
N GLU A 175 17.47 3.22 22.37
CA GLU A 175 17.86 3.22 23.80
C GLU A 175 19.36 3.51 23.98
N SER A 176 20.20 3.01 23.06
CA SER A 176 21.67 3.17 23.15
C SER A 176 22.22 4.45 22.51
N ASN A 177 21.45 5.17 21.67
CA ASN A 177 21.99 6.27 20.83
C ASN A 177 21.07 7.50 20.68
N ALA A 178 19.92 7.55 21.36
CA ALA A 178 18.95 8.66 21.33
C ALA A 178 18.48 9.04 19.91
N LEU A 179 17.98 8.06 19.16
CA LEU A 179 17.62 8.21 17.73
C LEU A 179 16.15 8.59 17.47
N GLN A 180 15.35 8.91 18.49
CA GLN A 180 13.89 9.05 18.37
C GLN A 180 13.47 10.11 17.34
N ASP A 181 14.02 11.33 17.46
CA ASP A 181 13.72 12.45 16.57
C ASP A 181 14.22 12.18 15.15
N ILE A 182 15.44 11.63 15.04
CA ILE A 182 16.07 11.26 13.77
C ILE A 182 15.23 10.24 12.98
N LEU A 183 14.61 9.28 13.67
CA LEU A 183 13.71 8.30 13.05
C LEU A 183 12.35 8.90 12.69
N ALA A 184 11.83 9.85 13.47
CA ALA A 184 10.62 10.58 13.12
C ALA A 184 10.82 11.46 11.87
N ASP A 185 11.88 12.27 11.86
CA ASP A 185 12.28 13.09 10.71
C ASP A 185 12.51 12.25 9.47
N ALA A 186 13.30 11.17 9.57
CA ALA A 186 13.57 10.30 8.44
C ALA A 186 12.31 9.59 7.92
N ALA A 187 11.38 9.21 8.81
CA ALA A 187 10.12 8.59 8.40
C ALA A 187 9.23 9.56 7.62
N VAL A 188 9.10 10.81 8.09
CA VAL A 188 8.35 11.86 7.39
C VAL A 188 9.00 12.20 6.05
N GLN A 189 10.31 12.44 6.04
CA GLN A 189 11.05 12.90 4.85
C GLN A 189 11.12 11.85 3.73
N ARG A 190 11.15 10.55 4.06
CA ARG A 190 11.31 9.47 3.07
C ARG A 190 10.01 8.78 2.67
N PHE A 191 9.00 8.78 3.54
CA PHE A 191 7.81 7.94 3.35
C PHE A 191 6.48 8.70 3.44
N THR A 192 6.46 10.03 3.51
CA THR A 192 5.19 10.78 3.34
C THR A 192 4.70 10.61 1.89
N LEU A 193 3.60 9.88 1.71
CA LEU A 193 3.01 9.61 0.39
C LEU A 193 1.97 10.68 0.01
N SER A 194 2.06 11.18 -1.21
CA SER A 194 1.02 11.94 -1.90
C SER A 194 0.37 11.10 -3.02
N VAL A 195 -0.62 11.67 -3.72
CA VAL A 195 -1.23 11.02 -4.89
C VAL A 195 -0.26 11.01 -6.10
N ALA A 196 0.74 11.89 -6.13
CA ALA A 196 1.72 11.97 -7.22
C ALA A 196 2.83 10.89 -7.12
N ASP A 197 3.00 10.27 -5.95
CA ASP A 197 4.00 9.21 -5.70
C ASP A 197 3.44 7.80 -5.97
N LEU A 198 2.20 7.72 -6.47
CA LEU A 198 1.51 6.49 -6.85
C LEU A 198 1.62 6.25 -8.36
N PRO A 199 1.52 5.00 -8.84
CA PRO A 199 1.44 4.71 -10.28
C PRO A 199 0.26 5.45 -10.94
N PRO A 200 0.33 5.79 -12.24
CA PRO A 200 -0.77 6.44 -12.95
C PRO A 200 -2.05 5.59 -12.85
N SER A 201 -3.19 6.22 -12.51
CA SER A 201 -4.46 5.52 -12.27
C SER A 201 -5.13 4.91 -13.52
N GLU A 202 -4.50 5.05 -14.70
CA GLU A 202 -4.86 4.34 -15.91
C GLU A 202 -4.11 2.97 -16.04
N ASP A 203 -3.00 2.78 -15.32
CA ASP A 203 -2.29 1.50 -15.18
C ASP A 203 -2.83 0.71 -13.98
N GLU A 204 -3.94 0.01 -14.22
CA GLU A 204 -4.57 -0.85 -13.20
C GLU A 204 -3.67 -1.98 -12.72
N GLN A 205 -2.67 -2.41 -13.51
CA GLN A 205 -1.74 -3.46 -13.11
C GLN A 205 -0.73 -2.93 -12.09
N ALA A 206 -0.10 -1.78 -12.35
CA ALA A 206 0.79 -1.13 -11.39
C ALA A 206 0.03 -0.67 -10.13
N CYS A 207 -1.17 -0.09 -10.27
CA CYS A 207 -2.03 0.26 -9.14
C CYS A 207 -2.43 -0.97 -8.29
N THR A 208 -2.62 -2.15 -8.92
CA THR A 208 -2.90 -3.41 -8.20
C THR A 208 -1.65 -3.99 -7.53
N ALA A 209 -0.47 -3.82 -8.14
CA ALA A 209 0.80 -4.36 -7.65
C ALA A 209 1.54 -3.47 -6.63
N TYR A 210 1.17 -2.18 -6.50
CA TYR A 210 1.86 -1.23 -5.62
C TYR A 210 1.84 -1.65 -4.14
N GLU A 211 3.01 -1.72 -3.50
CA GLU A 211 3.12 -1.88 -2.05
C GLU A 211 3.90 -0.71 -1.46
N ALA A 212 3.29 -0.03 -0.48
CA ALA A 212 3.96 1.02 0.27
C ALA A 212 5.14 0.41 1.09
N PRO A 213 6.25 1.14 1.29
CA PRO A 213 7.47 0.57 1.86
C PRO A 213 7.32 0.09 3.31
N LEU A 214 6.68 0.87 4.17
CA LEU A 214 6.40 0.50 5.57
C LEU A 214 5.17 -0.41 5.69
N CYS A 215 5.00 -1.05 6.86
CA CYS A 215 3.77 -1.77 7.25
C CYS A 215 3.29 -2.88 6.30
N ARG A 216 4.16 -3.46 5.45
CA ARG A 216 3.82 -4.57 4.54
C ARG A 216 3.24 -5.77 5.29
N ASP A 217 2.23 -6.41 4.70
CA ASP A 217 1.55 -7.57 5.27
C ASP A 217 2.03 -8.87 4.61
N PHE A 218 3.07 -9.47 5.19
CA PHE A 218 3.68 -10.68 4.67
C PHE A 218 2.78 -11.93 4.76
N ASN A 219 1.71 -11.90 5.58
CA ASN A 219 0.70 -12.96 5.57
C ASN A 219 -0.26 -12.83 4.37
N ASN A 220 -0.52 -11.61 3.91
CA ASN A 220 -1.41 -11.30 2.78
C ASN A 220 -0.67 -11.14 1.44
N LEU A 221 0.48 -11.80 1.27
CA LEU A 221 1.13 -12.00 -0.03
C LEU A 221 0.21 -12.80 -0.97
N LYS A 222 -0.73 -12.11 -1.62
CA LYS A 222 -1.72 -12.65 -2.58
C LYS A 222 -1.01 -13.58 -3.55
N GLY A 223 -1.29 -14.88 -3.42
CA GLY A 223 -0.38 -15.97 -3.78
C GLY A 223 0.38 -15.80 -5.10
N ASN A 224 1.56 -15.18 -5.03
CA ASN A 224 2.44 -14.93 -6.18
C ASN A 224 3.19 -16.20 -6.58
N ARG A 225 2.44 -17.26 -6.88
CA ARG A 225 2.93 -18.57 -7.33
C ARG A 225 3.43 -18.57 -8.79
N GLY A 226 3.44 -17.40 -9.45
CA GLY A 226 3.99 -17.22 -10.80
C GLY A 226 5.38 -16.57 -10.81
N ASN A 227 5.56 -15.46 -10.08
CA ASN A 227 6.77 -14.62 -10.21
C ASN A 227 7.65 -14.63 -8.95
N SER A 228 8.33 -15.76 -8.69
CA SER A 228 9.48 -15.79 -7.77
C SER A 228 10.74 -15.12 -8.34
N ASN A 229 10.79 -14.90 -9.65
CA ASN A 229 12.03 -14.60 -10.38
C ASN A 229 12.31 -13.10 -10.60
N SER A 230 11.51 -12.19 -10.03
CA SER A 230 11.81 -10.74 -10.08
C SER A 230 12.92 -10.36 -9.09
N VAL A 231 14.13 -10.87 -9.31
CA VAL A 231 15.38 -10.37 -8.71
C VAL A 231 15.81 -9.10 -9.48
N SER A 232 14.89 -8.13 -9.55
CA SER A 232 15.11 -6.83 -10.19
C SER A 232 15.67 -5.86 -9.15
N SER A 233 16.96 -5.51 -9.28
CA SER A 233 17.66 -4.60 -8.38
C SER A 233 17.04 -3.21 -8.37
N GLN A 234 16.22 -2.90 -7.37
CA GLN A 234 15.85 -1.52 -7.04
C GLN A 234 17.03 -0.81 -6.36
N HIS A 235 18.02 -0.44 -7.17
CA HIS A 235 19.09 0.46 -6.77
C HIS A 235 18.52 1.89 -6.69
N ASN A 236 18.10 2.30 -5.49
CA ASN A 236 17.69 3.68 -5.22
C ASN A 236 18.90 4.61 -5.23
N SER A 237 19.34 5.00 -6.43
CA SER A 237 20.39 5.99 -6.66
C SER A 237 19.79 7.28 -7.22
N ALA A 238 19.38 8.17 -6.32
CA ALA A 238 18.93 9.51 -6.70
C ALA A 238 20.13 10.42 -6.98
N GLY A 239 20.26 10.94 -8.21
CA GLY A 239 21.19 12.03 -8.50
C GLY A 239 21.67 12.16 -9.95
N VAL A 240 21.63 13.40 -10.45
CA VAL A 240 22.41 13.93 -11.59
C VAL A 240 22.13 13.31 -12.98
N SER A 241 21.22 13.95 -13.72
CA SER A 241 21.14 13.82 -15.18
C SER A 241 22.30 14.57 -15.86
N GLN A 242 22.91 14.00 -16.90
CA GLN A 242 23.82 14.71 -17.79
C GLN A 242 23.57 14.28 -19.25
N TYR A 243 23.66 15.23 -20.18
CA TYR A 243 23.31 15.06 -21.60
C TYR A 243 24.43 14.37 -22.40
N SER A 244 24.08 13.53 -23.40
CA SER A 244 24.34 13.84 -24.83
C SER A 244 23.93 12.73 -25.83
N SER A 245 23.43 13.16 -27.00
CA SER A 245 23.59 12.60 -28.36
C SER A 245 23.20 11.15 -28.73
N HIS A 246 22.14 11.07 -29.54
CA HIS A 246 22.02 10.36 -30.83
C HIS A 246 22.41 8.87 -30.98
N ASN A 247 21.42 8.06 -31.41
CA ASN A 247 21.36 7.67 -32.84
C ASN A 247 19.95 7.23 -33.28
N GLU A 248 19.60 7.60 -34.52
CA GLU A 248 18.56 6.98 -35.38
C GLU A 248 19.22 5.79 -36.16
N PRO A 249 18.52 4.97 -37.00
CA PRO A 249 17.24 5.22 -37.70
C PRO A 249 16.25 4.02 -37.80
N GLY A 250 15.13 4.23 -38.50
CA GLY A 250 14.50 3.20 -39.33
C GLY A 250 13.03 2.87 -39.01
N PRO A 251 12.09 2.93 -39.97
CA PRO A 251 10.68 2.65 -39.75
C PRO A 251 10.30 1.17 -39.94
N ALA A 252 9.34 0.68 -39.16
CA ALA A 252 8.71 -0.62 -39.38
C ALA A 252 7.72 -0.57 -40.56
N SER A 253 7.75 -1.58 -41.43
CA SER A 253 6.76 -1.77 -42.50
C SER A 253 5.61 -2.68 -42.04
N ILE A 254 4.40 -2.36 -42.47
CA ILE A 254 3.17 -3.10 -42.16
C ILE A 254 3.03 -4.27 -43.14
N VAL A 255 2.80 -5.48 -42.62
CA VAL A 255 2.21 -6.59 -43.37
C VAL A 255 1.19 -7.31 -42.49
N GLU A 256 -0.10 -7.14 -42.78
CA GLU A 256 -1.15 -8.03 -42.31
C GLU A 256 -1.14 -9.32 -43.16
N SER A 257 -1.37 -10.48 -42.54
CA SER A 257 -1.65 -11.72 -43.29
C SER A 257 -2.51 -12.67 -42.46
N SER A 258 -3.82 -12.64 -42.73
CA SER A 258 -4.78 -13.57 -42.14
C SER A 258 -4.59 -14.99 -42.70
N ARG A 259 -4.65 -16.01 -41.85
CA ARG A 259 -4.86 -17.41 -42.27
C ARG A 259 -5.72 -18.18 -41.28
N GLU A 260 -6.94 -18.48 -41.71
CA GLU A 260 -7.65 -19.71 -41.36
C GLU A 260 -7.83 -20.51 -42.66
N MET A 261 -7.39 -21.76 -42.68
CA MET A 261 -8.10 -22.93 -43.24
C MET A 261 -7.19 -24.16 -43.24
N ASP A 262 -7.80 -25.31 -42.99
CA ASP A 262 -7.19 -26.63 -43.21
C ASP A 262 -7.01 -26.90 -44.71
N ASP A 263 -5.98 -27.68 -45.06
CA ASP A 263 -6.17 -28.83 -45.95
C ASP A 263 -5.14 -29.92 -45.60
N ASP A 264 -5.49 -31.18 -45.87
CA ASP A 264 -4.77 -32.37 -45.44
C ASP A 264 -4.02 -32.97 -46.64
N THR A 265 -2.70 -33.17 -46.58
CA THR A 265 -1.97 -33.89 -47.66
C THR A 265 -0.68 -34.56 -47.18
N VAL A 266 -0.36 -35.70 -47.81
CA VAL A 266 0.46 -36.76 -47.20
C VAL A 266 1.63 -37.18 -48.10
N ILE A 267 2.84 -37.20 -47.50
CA ILE A 267 4.10 -37.83 -47.98
C ILE A 267 4.71 -37.32 -49.30
N ALA A 268 5.90 -36.75 -49.19
CA ALA A 268 7.01 -36.96 -50.13
C ALA A 268 8.36 -36.90 -49.37
N ASP A 269 9.33 -37.72 -49.77
CA ASP A 269 10.68 -37.73 -49.20
C ASP A 269 11.51 -36.53 -49.71
N GLY A 270 12.41 -36.00 -48.88
CA GLY A 270 13.03 -34.69 -49.10
C GLY A 270 14.16 -34.36 -48.13
N VAL A 271 15.31 -35.00 -48.31
CA VAL A 271 16.52 -34.72 -47.52
C VAL A 271 17.02 -33.28 -47.78
N GLN A 272 16.77 -32.38 -46.84
CA GLN A 272 17.53 -31.13 -46.70
C GLN A 272 18.24 -31.07 -45.35
N GLN A 273 19.56 -30.91 -45.44
CA GLN A 273 20.50 -31.01 -44.33
C GLN A 273 20.70 -29.64 -43.67
N ASP A 274 19.61 -29.05 -43.16
CA ASP A 274 19.66 -27.73 -42.56
C ASP A 274 20.26 -27.82 -41.15
N ALA A 275 21.38 -27.12 -40.94
CA ALA A 275 22.14 -27.18 -39.70
C ALA A 275 21.49 -26.28 -38.63
N MET A 276 20.36 -26.72 -38.10
CA MET A 276 19.69 -26.03 -36.99
C MET A 276 20.66 -25.84 -35.83
N SER A 277 21.02 -24.58 -35.55
CA SER A 277 21.75 -24.19 -34.34
C SER A 277 20.80 -24.25 -33.14
N VAL A 278 20.47 -25.46 -32.72
CA VAL A 278 19.54 -25.74 -31.61
C VAL A 278 20.21 -25.40 -30.28
N THR A 279 20.22 -24.11 -29.95
CA THR A 279 20.14 -23.68 -28.55
C THR A 279 18.68 -23.72 -28.13
N GLU A 280 18.11 -24.94 -28.05
CA GLU A 280 16.96 -25.18 -27.20
C GLU A 280 17.40 -24.86 -25.78
N ASP A 281 16.89 -23.76 -25.24
CA ASP A 281 17.08 -23.37 -23.85
C ASP A 281 16.18 -24.28 -23.00
N PHE A 282 16.63 -25.54 -22.85
CA PHE A 282 15.86 -26.61 -22.23
C PHE A 282 15.39 -26.16 -20.84
N ASP A 283 14.07 -26.24 -20.59
CA ASP A 283 13.51 -25.97 -19.27
C ASP A 283 13.92 -27.07 -18.28
N LEU A 284 15.11 -26.91 -17.72
CA LEU A 284 15.72 -27.79 -16.73
C LEU A 284 15.14 -27.59 -15.33
N GLY A 285 14.03 -26.86 -15.19
CA GLY A 285 13.27 -26.69 -13.95
C GLY A 285 13.80 -25.58 -13.03
N THR A 286 12.89 -25.05 -12.20
CA THR A 286 13.21 -24.05 -11.18
C THR A 286 13.95 -24.68 -9.99
N ILE A 287 14.87 -23.92 -9.38
CA ILE A 287 15.61 -24.37 -8.20
C ILE A 287 14.78 -24.10 -6.94
N GLY A 288 14.55 -25.14 -6.14
CA GLY A 288 13.85 -25.05 -4.85
C GLY A 288 14.80 -25.01 -3.65
N GLN A 289 14.23 -24.80 -2.45
CA GLN A 289 14.93 -25.01 -1.16
C GLN A 289 14.63 -26.38 -0.53
N ASP A 290 13.72 -27.14 -1.12
CA ASP A 290 13.31 -28.46 -0.64
C ASP A 290 14.44 -29.48 -0.88
N SER A 291 14.39 -30.58 -0.14
CA SER A 291 15.22 -31.75 -0.40
C SER A 291 14.39 -32.79 -1.18
N LEU A 292 15.06 -33.66 -1.94
CA LEU A 292 14.42 -34.74 -2.69
C LEU A 292 13.54 -35.60 -1.77
N SER A 293 14.05 -35.92 -0.57
CA SER A 293 13.33 -36.64 0.49
C SER A 293 12.05 -35.91 0.95
N VAL A 294 12.00 -34.58 0.87
CA VAL A 294 10.84 -33.75 1.26
C VAL A 294 9.86 -33.58 0.10
N MET A 295 10.31 -33.54 -1.16
CA MET A 295 9.42 -33.51 -2.33
C MET A 295 8.80 -34.87 -2.62
N ILE A 296 9.54 -35.98 -2.53
CA ILE A 296 8.98 -37.34 -2.62
C ILE A 296 7.86 -37.52 -1.60
N ARG A 297 8.10 -37.15 -0.33
CA ARG A 297 7.05 -37.23 0.72
C ARG A 297 5.85 -36.33 0.45
N GLN A 298 6.03 -35.18 -0.20
CA GLN A 298 4.91 -34.32 -0.58
C GLN A 298 4.06 -34.94 -1.69
N ASP A 299 4.69 -35.62 -2.65
CA ASP A 299 4.00 -36.33 -3.75
C ASP A 299 3.30 -37.61 -3.26
N GLU A 300 3.99 -38.41 -2.42
CA GLU A 300 3.41 -39.58 -1.72
C GLU A 300 2.21 -39.22 -0.83
N MET A 301 2.25 -38.03 -0.19
CA MET A 301 1.15 -37.51 0.63
C MET A 301 0.11 -36.72 -0.17
N ALA A 302 0.35 -36.43 -1.46
CA ALA A 302 -0.60 -35.71 -2.30
C ALA A 302 -1.78 -36.63 -2.66
N PRO A 303 -3.03 -36.29 -2.29
CA PRO A 303 -4.16 -37.16 -2.56
C PRO A 303 -4.43 -37.24 -4.07
N THR A 304 -4.05 -38.37 -4.68
CA THR A 304 -4.13 -38.69 -6.13
C THR A 304 -5.56 -38.58 -6.70
N ARG A 305 -6.57 -38.43 -5.84
CA ARG A 305 -7.93 -38.00 -6.20
C ARG A 305 -8.27 -36.68 -5.52
N SER A 306 -8.13 -35.59 -6.30
CA SER A 306 -8.49 -34.23 -5.89
C SER A 306 -9.93 -34.11 -5.36
N ARG A 307 -10.10 -33.57 -4.14
CA ARG A 307 -11.37 -32.93 -3.71
C ARG A 307 -11.18 -31.89 -2.58
N ARG A 308 -10.83 -30.66 -2.98
CA ARG A 308 -11.16 -29.37 -2.33
C ARG A 308 -10.77 -29.11 -0.85
N ARG A 309 -10.09 -30.00 -0.11
CA ARG A 309 -9.77 -29.77 1.33
C ARG A 309 -8.28 -29.72 1.71
N SER A 310 -7.35 -29.66 0.74
CA SER A 310 -5.90 -29.65 1.01
C SER A 310 -5.37 -28.41 1.77
N PHE A 311 -6.13 -27.31 1.82
CA PHE A 311 -5.65 -26.02 2.33
C PHE A 311 -5.34 -25.97 3.84
N TYR A 312 -5.86 -26.89 4.66
CA TYR A 312 -5.71 -26.81 6.12
C TYR A 312 -4.48 -27.53 6.69
N TYR A 313 -3.98 -28.59 6.05
CA TYR A 313 -2.86 -29.36 6.60
C TYR A 313 -1.48 -28.79 6.28
N SER A 314 -1.35 -27.97 5.23
CA SER A 314 -0.07 -27.45 4.74
C SER A 314 0.41 -26.16 5.41
N PHE A 315 -0.30 -25.64 6.42
CA PHE A 315 -0.02 -24.33 7.02
C PHE A 315 0.79 -24.36 8.33
N TYR A 316 1.01 -25.55 8.91
CA TYR A 316 1.59 -25.70 10.26
C TYR A 316 2.75 -26.70 10.36
N GLY A 317 3.28 -27.18 9.23
CA GLY A 317 4.50 -27.99 9.24
C GLY A 317 5.73 -27.13 9.57
N ALA A 318 6.65 -27.64 10.39
CA ALA A 318 7.88 -26.92 10.74
C ALA A 318 8.61 -26.41 9.48
N ASP A 319 8.76 -27.29 8.49
CA ASP A 319 9.37 -27.03 7.18
C ASP A 319 8.64 -25.92 6.39
N THR A 320 7.31 -25.87 6.46
CA THR A 320 6.54 -24.79 5.83
C THR A 320 6.74 -23.44 6.53
N THR A 321 6.96 -23.43 7.85
CA THR A 321 7.31 -22.19 8.58
C THR A 321 8.78 -21.76 8.40
N ALA A 322 9.65 -22.66 7.94
CA ALA A 322 11.05 -22.36 7.62
C ALA A 322 11.21 -21.71 6.24
N LYS A 323 10.33 -22.02 5.28
CA LYS A 323 10.32 -21.42 3.94
C LYS A 323 9.73 -20.01 3.89
N LEU A 324 9.17 -19.50 5.00
CA LEU A 324 8.62 -18.15 5.06
C LEU A 324 9.69 -17.09 4.79
N GLY A 325 9.35 -16.12 3.94
CA GLY A 325 10.21 -14.99 3.57
C GLY A 325 10.36 -13.92 4.66
N TYR A 326 9.99 -14.24 5.91
CA TYR A 326 9.86 -13.31 7.02
C TYR A 326 9.92 -14.04 8.38
N PRO A 327 10.39 -13.38 9.45
CA PRO A 327 10.27 -13.90 10.82
C PRO A 327 8.81 -13.94 11.29
N VAL A 328 8.51 -14.82 12.26
CA VAL A 328 7.16 -15.01 12.84
C VAL A 328 6.53 -13.69 13.32
N GLU A 329 7.34 -12.79 13.89
CA GLU A 329 6.90 -11.46 14.34
C GLU A 329 7.22 -10.36 13.30
N PHE A 330 6.55 -10.35 12.15
CA PHE A 330 6.78 -9.36 11.09
C PHE A 330 6.18 -7.95 11.33
N LEU A 331 5.57 -7.72 12.50
CA LEU A 331 4.86 -6.47 12.84
C LEU A 331 5.50 -5.69 14.01
N GLN A 332 6.70 -6.06 14.44
CA GLN A 332 7.37 -5.43 15.59
C GLN A 332 7.60 -3.93 15.39
N VAL A 333 7.99 -3.46 14.20
CA VAL A 333 8.26 -2.02 13.96
C VAL A 333 6.96 -1.22 14.12
N GLY A 334 5.88 -1.66 13.48
CA GLY A 334 4.58 -0.99 13.59
C GLY A 334 4.05 -0.93 15.02
N ARG A 335 4.29 -1.96 15.83
CA ARG A 335 4.02 -1.97 17.28
C ARG A 335 4.90 -0.98 18.05
N TRP A 336 6.21 -1.05 17.85
CA TRP A 336 7.18 -0.15 18.49
C TRP A 336 6.88 1.33 18.20
N VAL A 337 6.44 1.68 16.98
CA VAL A 337 6.01 3.05 16.66
C VAL A 337 4.80 3.46 17.50
N LYS A 338 3.74 2.64 17.62
CA LYS A 338 2.59 2.94 18.51
C LYS A 338 3.00 3.04 19.98
N GLU A 339 3.95 2.22 20.44
CA GLU A 339 4.44 2.24 21.82
C GLU A 339 5.34 3.46 22.13
N THR A 340 5.94 4.10 21.12
CA THR A 340 6.98 5.13 21.31
C THR A 340 6.50 6.56 21.00
N TYR A 341 5.63 6.73 20.00
CA TYR A 341 5.24 8.06 19.52
C TYR A 341 3.75 8.34 19.78
N PRO A 342 3.35 9.59 20.05
CA PRO A 342 1.93 9.97 20.22
C PRO A 342 1.07 9.60 19.01
N VAL A 343 -0.21 9.27 19.24
CA VAL A 343 -1.14 8.86 18.16
C VAL A 343 -1.36 9.96 17.12
N GLU A 344 -1.22 11.22 17.51
CA GLU A 344 -1.37 12.39 16.62
C GLU A 344 -0.03 12.80 15.97
N SER A 345 1.08 12.06 16.14
CA SER A 345 2.40 12.48 15.64
C SER A 345 2.58 12.28 14.11
N PRO A 346 3.46 13.05 13.44
CA PRO A 346 3.72 12.91 11.99
C PRO A 346 4.14 11.49 11.58
N ILE A 347 5.02 10.83 12.34
CA ILE A 347 5.43 9.45 12.06
C ILE A 347 4.25 8.47 12.19
N MET A 348 3.29 8.72 13.09
CA MET A 348 2.08 7.91 13.20
C MET A 348 1.17 8.06 11.97
N ALA A 349 1.01 9.28 11.48
CA ALA A 349 0.25 9.57 10.25
C ALA A 349 0.82 8.81 9.05
N VAL A 350 2.16 8.82 8.93
CA VAL A 350 2.90 8.06 7.90
C VAL A 350 2.68 6.56 8.05
N PHE A 351 2.88 5.98 9.25
CA PHE A 351 2.71 4.54 9.49
C PHE A 351 1.26 4.06 9.28
N LEU A 352 0.25 4.83 9.70
CA LEU A 352 -1.16 4.51 9.40
C LEU A 352 -1.44 4.52 7.90
N THR A 353 -0.97 5.53 7.18
CA THR A 353 -1.17 5.66 5.71
C THR A 353 -0.64 4.43 4.97
N HIS A 354 0.51 3.90 5.38
CA HIS A 354 1.07 2.65 4.85
C HIS A 354 0.24 1.42 5.20
N ALA A 355 -0.16 1.27 6.47
CA ALA A 355 -1.00 0.16 6.92
C ALA A 355 -2.33 0.12 6.16
N ILE A 356 -2.87 1.28 5.79
CA ILE A 356 -4.08 1.42 4.95
C ILE A 356 -3.81 0.96 3.51
N ILE A 357 -2.78 1.48 2.83
CA ILE A 357 -2.46 1.14 1.43
C ILE A 357 -2.14 -0.35 1.25
N ASN A 358 -1.41 -0.92 2.21
CA ASN A 358 -1.04 -2.34 2.26
C ASN A 358 -2.13 -3.23 2.88
N ASN A 359 -3.27 -2.66 3.27
CA ASN A 359 -4.42 -3.37 3.86
C ASN A 359 -4.04 -4.30 5.04
N ASN A 360 -3.08 -3.87 5.86
CA ASN A 360 -2.51 -4.66 6.95
C ASN A 360 -3.49 -4.69 8.14
N ASN A 361 -4.48 -5.59 8.07
CA ASN A 361 -5.57 -5.71 9.03
C ASN A 361 -5.08 -5.76 10.49
N THR A 362 -3.95 -6.43 10.76
CA THR A 362 -3.41 -6.56 12.11
C THR A 362 -2.85 -5.24 12.65
N LEU A 363 -2.21 -4.41 11.81
CA LEU A 363 -1.80 -3.06 12.21
C LEU A 363 -2.97 -2.06 12.22
N LEU A 364 -3.95 -2.20 11.32
CA LEU A 364 -5.15 -1.35 11.33
C LEU A 364 -5.96 -1.56 12.61
N HIS A 365 -6.18 -2.81 13.03
CA HIS A 365 -6.76 -3.09 14.35
C HIS A 365 -5.89 -2.54 15.49
N LEU A 366 -4.56 -2.63 15.41
CA LEU A 366 -3.68 -2.07 16.44
C LEU A 366 -3.75 -0.54 16.53
N TYR A 367 -3.88 0.17 15.40
CA TYR A 367 -3.84 1.63 15.33
C TYR A 367 -5.20 2.30 15.59
N LEU A 368 -6.28 1.62 15.23
CA LEU A 368 -7.64 2.17 15.31
C LEU A 368 -8.41 1.67 16.55
N ALA A 369 -8.33 0.37 16.87
CA ALA A 369 -9.14 -0.17 17.95
C ALA A 369 -8.72 0.38 19.33
N SER A 370 -9.71 0.87 20.08
CA SER A 370 -9.54 1.30 21.46
C SER A 370 -9.17 0.11 22.36
N ALA A 371 -7.90 0.04 22.76
CA ALA A 371 -7.37 -1.04 23.60
C ALA A 371 -7.65 -0.84 25.11
N ALA A 372 -8.48 0.14 25.48
CA ALA A 372 -8.64 0.60 26.86
C ALA A 372 -10.09 0.45 27.37
N PRO A 373 -10.38 -0.48 28.30
CA PRO A 373 -11.66 -0.58 28.99
C PRO A 373 -11.82 0.44 30.14
N SER A 374 -10.91 1.41 30.26
CA SER A 374 -10.93 2.46 31.28
C SER A 374 -11.83 3.62 30.85
N TYR A 375 -12.88 3.90 31.61
CA TYR A 375 -13.89 4.97 31.42
C TYR A 375 -13.35 6.42 31.45
N SER A 376 -12.03 6.64 31.33
CA SER A 376 -11.37 7.90 31.64
C SER A 376 -10.13 8.18 30.79
N SER A 377 -10.23 8.07 29.46
CA SER A 377 -9.26 8.67 28.54
C SER A 377 -9.88 8.99 27.18
N SER A 378 -9.46 10.09 26.57
CA SER A 378 -9.86 10.50 25.22
C SER A 378 -9.15 9.65 24.16
N MET A 379 -9.93 8.83 23.44
CA MET A 379 -9.67 8.37 22.07
C MET A 379 -8.20 8.14 21.68
N VAL A 380 -7.60 7.05 22.16
CA VAL A 380 -6.24 6.61 21.79
C VAL A 380 -6.24 5.85 20.45
N HIS A 381 -6.87 6.45 19.42
CA HIS A 381 -6.85 5.99 18.03
C HIS A 381 -6.03 6.96 17.16
N VAL A 382 -5.45 6.46 16.07
CA VAL A 382 -4.73 7.32 15.11
C VAL A 382 -5.76 7.96 14.15
N PRO A 383 -5.79 9.29 13.96
CA PRO A 383 -6.83 9.94 13.16
C PRO A 383 -6.82 9.51 11.68
N ILE A 384 -7.99 9.11 11.19
CA ILE A 384 -8.24 8.80 9.77
C ILE A 384 -8.60 10.07 8.97
N THR A 385 -8.27 10.10 7.68
CA THR A 385 -8.35 11.30 6.84
C THR A 385 -8.97 11.00 5.46
N LEU A 386 -9.54 12.02 4.81
CA LEU A 386 -10.03 11.88 3.43
C LEU A 386 -8.90 11.56 2.45
N LYS A 387 -7.66 12.00 2.72
CA LYS A 387 -6.44 11.62 1.97
C LYS A 387 -6.29 10.11 1.88
N HIS A 388 -6.54 9.36 2.96
CA HIS A 388 -6.49 7.89 2.95
C HIS A 388 -7.46 7.29 1.92
N PHE A 389 -8.69 7.79 1.86
CA PHE A 389 -9.68 7.35 0.86
C PHE A 389 -9.31 7.78 -0.56
N LYS A 390 -8.71 8.96 -0.76
CA LYS A 390 -8.23 9.41 -2.09
C LYS A 390 -7.09 8.55 -2.62
N LEU A 391 -6.12 8.18 -1.78
CA LEU A 391 -5.02 7.28 -2.14
C LEU A 391 -5.55 5.90 -2.54
N LEU A 392 -6.52 5.36 -1.79
CA LEU A 392 -7.18 4.09 -2.13
C LEU A 392 -8.02 4.15 -3.41
N ALA A 393 -8.72 5.26 -3.66
CA ALA A 393 -9.47 5.50 -4.90
C ALA A 393 -8.55 5.50 -6.11
N HIS A 394 -7.42 6.22 -6.03
CA HIS A 394 -6.41 6.27 -7.07
C HIS A 394 -5.80 4.89 -7.37
N LEU A 395 -5.61 4.04 -6.35
CA LEU A 395 -5.19 2.64 -6.51
C LEU A 395 -6.32 1.66 -6.88
N GLY A 396 -7.58 2.12 -6.95
CA GLY A 396 -8.76 1.31 -7.23
C GLY A 396 -9.16 0.29 -6.14
N ARG A 397 -8.52 0.32 -4.96
CA ARG A 397 -8.60 -0.69 -3.89
C ARG A 397 -9.78 -0.46 -2.95
N ALA A 398 -10.47 -1.51 -2.52
CA ALA A 398 -11.48 -1.38 -1.47
C ALA A 398 -10.87 -0.85 -0.15
N PRO A 399 -11.45 0.21 0.47
CA PRO A 399 -11.05 0.62 1.80
C PRO A 399 -11.36 -0.46 2.84
N ASN A 400 -10.47 -0.61 3.82
CA ASN A 400 -10.60 -1.58 4.89
C ASN A 400 -11.82 -1.25 5.78
N PHE A 401 -12.55 -2.28 6.22
CA PHE A 401 -13.78 -2.10 7.01
C PHE A 401 -13.57 -1.33 8.33
N CYS A 402 -12.38 -1.43 8.94
CA CYS A 402 -12.03 -0.66 10.14
C CYS A 402 -12.14 0.85 9.91
N LEU A 403 -11.84 1.35 8.70
CA LEU A 403 -11.96 2.78 8.39
C LEU A 403 -13.42 3.25 8.40
N TYR A 404 -14.35 2.43 7.92
CA TYR A 404 -15.77 2.72 8.00
C TYR A 404 -16.29 2.60 9.44
N HIS A 405 -15.80 1.62 10.19
CA HIS A 405 -16.18 1.42 11.59
C HIS A 405 -15.79 2.61 12.48
N GLU A 406 -14.59 3.18 12.32
CA GLU A 406 -14.21 4.40 13.06
C GLU A 406 -15.11 5.60 12.70
N ILE A 407 -15.53 5.74 11.44
CA ILE A 407 -16.51 6.77 11.03
C ILE A 407 -17.89 6.52 11.68
N GLU A 408 -18.33 5.27 11.80
CA GLU A 408 -19.56 4.89 12.52
C GLU A 408 -19.47 5.19 14.02
N LEU A 409 -18.32 4.94 14.64
CA LEU A 409 -18.02 5.30 16.05
C LEU A 409 -17.91 6.81 16.27
N GLY A 410 -17.68 7.59 15.21
CA GLY A 410 -17.75 9.06 15.23
C GLY A 410 -16.41 9.78 15.04
N ALA A 411 -15.42 9.12 14.43
CA ALA A 411 -14.11 9.70 14.12
C ALA A 411 -14.21 11.10 13.49
N GLU A 412 -13.32 12.00 13.92
CA GLU A 412 -13.32 13.38 13.45
C GLU A 412 -13.05 13.50 11.95
N PHE A 413 -13.60 14.53 11.32
CA PHE A 413 -13.40 14.76 9.89
C PHE A 413 -12.14 15.59 9.60
N TYR A 414 -11.23 15.00 8.82
CA TYR A 414 -9.98 15.60 8.37
C TYR A 414 -9.78 15.41 6.87
N PHE A 415 -9.31 16.43 6.14
CA PHE A 415 -8.92 16.30 4.73
C PHE A 415 -7.56 15.61 4.58
N SER A 416 -6.58 16.02 5.40
CA SER A 416 -5.21 15.48 5.44
C SER A 416 -4.70 15.38 6.88
N GLU A 417 -3.49 14.86 7.05
CA GLU A 417 -2.79 14.83 8.35
C GLU A 417 -2.45 16.24 8.87
N GLU A 418 -2.23 17.20 7.97
CA GLU A 418 -1.89 18.58 8.31
C GLU A 418 -2.98 19.27 9.14
N ASP A 419 -4.25 18.88 8.95
CA ASP A 419 -5.42 19.44 9.65
C ASP A 419 -5.48 19.11 11.15
N TYR A 420 -4.80 18.05 11.61
CA TYR A 420 -4.64 17.74 13.05
C TYR A 420 -3.23 18.00 13.57
N LEU A 421 -2.20 17.86 12.73
CA LEU A 421 -0.84 18.24 13.08
C LEU A 421 -0.72 19.74 13.38
N SER A 422 -1.40 20.59 12.61
CA SER A 422 -1.45 22.04 12.88
C SER A 422 -2.12 22.39 14.22
N LYS A 423 -3.15 21.64 14.62
CA LYS A 423 -3.85 21.84 15.91
C LYS A 423 -2.97 21.57 17.14
N GLN A 424 -1.91 20.76 17.00
CA GLN A 424 -0.95 20.46 18.06
C GLN A 424 0.13 21.55 18.27
N THR A 425 0.05 22.69 17.59
CA THR A 425 0.99 23.81 17.79
C THR A 425 0.48 24.95 18.72
N PRO A 426 -0.34 24.74 19.79
CA PRO A 426 -0.69 25.83 20.69
C PRO A 426 0.39 25.98 21.78
N GLY A 427 1.16 27.06 21.71
CA GLY A 427 1.81 27.60 22.92
C GLY A 427 3.32 27.38 23.09
N VAL A 428 4.08 26.98 22.07
CA VAL A 428 5.53 27.32 22.04
C VAL A 428 5.71 28.74 21.49
N GLU A 429 5.01 29.70 22.11
CA GLU A 429 5.47 31.09 22.09
C GLU A 429 6.81 31.12 22.82
N THR A 430 7.91 31.31 22.07
CA THR A 430 9.21 31.56 22.68
C THR A 430 9.16 32.91 23.41
N ARG A 431 8.87 32.87 24.71
CA ARG A 431 8.85 34.03 25.62
C ARG A 431 10.23 34.71 25.65
N ARG A 432 10.46 35.61 24.68
CA ARG A 432 11.61 36.51 24.67
C ARG A 432 11.54 37.41 25.91
N PRO A 433 12.55 37.40 26.80
CA PRO A 433 12.53 38.26 27.98
C PRO A 433 12.82 39.72 27.59
N GLY A 434 11.87 40.62 27.89
CA GLY A 434 11.96 42.06 27.65
C GLY A 434 11.45 42.50 26.27
N LYS A 435 10.80 43.66 26.14
CA LYS A 435 10.84 44.86 27.02
C LYS A 435 9.45 45.45 27.26
N HIS A 436 9.32 46.19 28.36
CA HIS A 436 8.14 47.01 28.65
C HIS A 436 7.85 48.02 27.53
N LYS A 437 6.59 48.11 27.13
CA LYS A 437 5.88 49.38 26.93
C LYS A 437 4.42 49.21 27.38
N SER A 438 3.86 50.26 27.96
CA SER A 438 2.61 50.21 28.73
C SER A 438 1.55 51.15 28.16
N ARG A 439 0.29 50.91 28.58
CA ARG A 439 -0.92 51.73 28.35
C ARG A 439 -1.46 51.73 26.89
N ALA A 440 -2.78 51.79 26.68
CA ALA A 440 -3.92 51.65 27.61
C ALA A 440 -5.21 51.31 26.84
N ASP A 441 -6.22 50.81 27.56
CA ASP A 441 -7.61 50.75 27.09
C ASP A 441 -8.17 52.14 26.75
N VAL A 442 -8.75 52.29 25.55
CA VAL A 442 -9.84 53.25 25.30
C VAL A 442 -10.88 52.59 24.40
N LYS A 443 -12.09 52.41 24.93
CA LYS A 443 -13.28 51.94 24.21
C LYS A 443 -14.14 53.14 23.81
N LYS A 444 -14.39 53.36 22.51
CA LYS A 444 -15.50 54.22 22.00
C LYS A 444 -15.81 53.96 20.52
N GLU A 445 -16.80 54.70 19.99
CA GLU A 445 -17.80 54.21 19.04
C GLU A 445 -18.20 55.29 18.01
N THR A 446 -18.71 54.90 16.83
CA THR A 446 -19.38 55.71 15.77
C THR A 446 -18.63 56.85 15.04
N SER A 447 -18.45 56.69 13.71
CA SER A 447 -18.97 57.51 12.56
C SER A 447 -18.86 59.07 12.52
N PRO A 448 -18.97 59.73 11.34
CA PRO A 448 -18.38 59.44 10.01
C PRO A 448 -17.89 60.70 9.18
N ALA A 449 -17.14 60.45 8.10
CA ALA A 449 -17.04 61.17 6.81
C ALA A 449 -16.93 62.73 6.65
N SER A 450 -15.78 63.20 6.12
CA SER A 450 -15.60 64.32 5.16
C SER A 450 -14.21 64.19 4.49
N VAL A 451 -14.01 64.09 3.16
CA VAL A 451 -14.14 65.04 2.02
C VAL A 451 -13.01 66.10 1.94
N SER A 452 -12.05 65.85 1.03
CA SER A 452 -11.17 66.77 0.24
C SER A 452 -10.32 67.86 0.94
N CYS A 453 -9.12 68.27 0.48
CA CYS A 453 -8.38 67.99 -0.78
C CYS A 453 -6.83 67.94 -0.50
N SER A 454 -5.82 68.33 -1.30
CA SER A 454 -5.71 69.17 -2.51
C SER A 454 -4.52 68.80 -3.45
N LEU A 455 -3.68 69.78 -3.86
CA LEU A 455 -2.58 69.77 -4.84
C LEU A 455 -1.20 69.70 -4.11
N HIS A 456 -0.01 69.52 -4.71
CA HIS A 456 0.52 69.86 -6.05
C HIS A 456 1.55 68.83 -6.60
N GLN A 457 1.66 68.79 -7.94
CA GLN A 457 2.83 68.68 -8.87
C GLN A 457 4.19 68.11 -8.34
N ILE A 458 5.03 67.44 -9.15
CA ILE A 458 5.51 67.76 -10.52
C ILE A 458 5.75 66.49 -11.37
N ASP A 459 5.59 66.63 -12.70
CA ASP A 459 6.00 65.72 -13.80
C ASP A 459 6.62 66.63 -14.91
N PRO A 460 7.66 66.23 -15.68
CA PRO A 460 7.41 65.56 -16.98
C PRO A 460 8.52 64.63 -17.53
N SER A 461 8.12 63.55 -18.24
CA SER A 461 8.59 63.18 -19.61
C SER A 461 7.89 61.88 -20.09
N ARG A 462 6.87 61.89 -20.96
CA ARG A 462 6.87 62.09 -22.45
C ARG A 462 7.84 61.17 -23.22
N SER A 463 7.43 60.42 -24.28
CA SER A 463 6.15 60.41 -25.04
C SER A 463 5.83 59.08 -25.78
N ALA A 464 4.52 58.88 -26.04
CA ALA A 464 3.91 58.34 -27.29
C ALA A 464 4.10 56.85 -27.67
N SER A 465 3.23 56.15 -28.45
CA SER A 465 1.82 56.32 -28.94
C SER A 465 1.49 55.09 -29.85
N PHE A 466 0.29 54.57 -30.15
CA PHE A 466 -1.16 54.87 -29.96
C PHE A 466 -1.89 53.51 -29.66
N ALA A 467 -3.16 53.35 -29.23
CA ALA A 467 -4.38 54.16 -29.11
C ALA A 467 -5.36 54.17 -30.32
N SER A 468 -6.45 53.36 -30.26
CA SER A 468 -7.77 53.49 -30.93
C SER A 468 -8.55 52.15 -30.92
N THR A 469 -9.88 52.01 -30.94
CA THR A 469 -11.02 52.73 -30.29
C THR A 469 -12.25 51.81 -30.35
N SER A 470 -13.20 51.90 -29.40
CA SER A 470 -14.54 51.28 -29.54
C SER A 470 -15.51 52.25 -30.25
N PRO A 471 -16.62 51.79 -30.87
CA PRO A 471 -17.88 51.86 -30.13
C PRO A 471 -18.94 50.76 -30.40
N ARG A 472 -19.90 50.73 -29.48
CA ARG A 472 -21.16 49.95 -29.39
C ARG A 472 -22.05 50.00 -30.64
N ILE A 473 -22.90 48.97 -30.82
CA ILE A 473 -24.33 49.12 -31.17
C ILE A 473 -25.17 47.94 -30.65
N SER A 474 -26.49 48.09 -30.57
CA SER A 474 -27.41 47.22 -29.82
C SER A 474 -28.23 46.24 -30.67
N ARG A 475 -28.82 45.21 -30.02
CA ARG A 475 -30.27 44.95 -30.14
C ARG A 475 -30.83 43.98 -29.08
N ARG A 476 -32.04 44.30 -28.60
CA ARG A 476 -32.88 43.47 -27.71
C ARG A 476 -33.30 42.15 -28.37
N ARG A 477 -33.48 41.09 -27.56
CA ARG A 477 -34.75 40.32 -27.53
C ARG A 477 -34.92 39.63 -26.18
N SER A 478 -36.17 39.52 -25.73
CA SER A 478 -36.58 38.76 -24.54
C SER A 478 -37.87 38.00 -24.86
N ARG A 479 -37.90 36.71 -24.53
CA ARG A 479 -39.00 35.74 -24.59
C ARG A 479 -38.49 34.48 -23.87
N ARG A 480 -39.27 33.79 -23.03
CA ARG A 480 -40.57 34.14 -22.43
C ARG A 480 -40.75 33.26 -21.19
N SER A 481 -41.22 33.81 -20.07
CA SER A 481 -41.58 33.01 -18.89
C SER A 481 -42.89 32.24 -19.11
N THR A 482 -43.01 31.05 -18.53
CA THR A 482 -44.26 30.30 -18.41
C THR A 482 -44.48 29.92 -16.94
N THR A 483 -45.02 30.86 -16.17
CA THR A 483 -45.51 30.62 -14.81
C THR A 483 -46.82 29.83 -14.90
N ALA A 484 -46.88 28.67 -14.23
CA ALA A 484 -48.14 27.94 -14.06
C ALA A 484 -49.02 28.69 -13.05
N MET A 485 -50.31 28.86 -13.34
CA MET A 485 -51.29 29.41 -12.41
C MET A 485 -52.07 28.26 -11.75
N THR A 486 -51.77 27.98 -10.50
CA THR A 486 -52.48 26.95 -9.72
C THR A 486 -53.80 27.52 -9.20
N THR A 487 -54.93 27.09 -9.74
CA THR A 487 -56.27 27.50 -9.28
C THR A 487 -56.70 26.70 -8.05
N SER A 488 -56.43 27.22 -6.86
CA SER A 488 -57.02 26.72 -5.61
C SER A 488 -58.47 27.21 -5.49
N TYR A 489 -59.45 26.30 -5.44
CA TYR A 489 -60.82 26.65 -5.09
C TYR A 489 -60.91 27.00 -3.60
N VAL A 490 -61.61 28.08 -3.28
CA VAL A 490 -62.04 28.41 -1.92
C VAL A 490 -63.40 27.77 -1.69
N ILE A 491 -63.55 27.07 -0.57
CA ILE A 491 -64.84 26.58 -0.05
C ILE A 491 -65.16 27.43 1.19
N PRO A 492 -66.18 28.30 1.17
CA PRO A 492 -66.71 28.94 2.36
C PRO A 492 -67.53 27.96 3.22
N ASP A 493 -67.72 28.31 4.48
CA ASP A 493 -68.60 27.68 5.48
C ASP A 493 -68.33 26.20 5.80
N SER A 494 -67.44 25.99 6.79
CA SER A 494 -67.54 24.89 7.75
C SER A 494 -67.07 25.40 9.11
N ASP A 495 -68.02 25.86 9.93
CA ASP A 495 -67.82 26.23 11.32
C ASP A 495 -67.83 24.96 12.20
N ASP A 496 -66.77 24.73 12.97
CA ASP A 496 -66.69 23.61 13.93
C ASP A 496 -65.75 23.96 15.11
N GLU A 497 -66.11 25.02 15.83
CA GLU A 497 -65.50 25.45 17.10
C GLU A 497 -65.60 24.37 18.20
N ARG A 498 -64.59 23.47 18.29
CA ARG A 498 -63.99 22.95 19.56
C ARG A 498 -62.96 21.82 19.38
N ILE A 499 -61.68 22.17 19.36
CA ILE A 499 -60.64 21.43 20.09
C ILE A 499 -59.77 22.46 20.81
N VAL A 500 -59.76 22.42 22.14
CA VAL A 500 -58.78 23.15 22.96
C VAL A 500 -57.70 22.14 23.31
N GLU A 501 -56.63 22.13 22.54
CA GLU A 501 -55.39 21.40 22.85
C GLU A 501 -54.44 22.30 23.65
N ASP A 502 -53.66 21.71 24.55
CA ASP A 502 -52.80 22.43 25.49
C ASP A 502 -51.56 23.03 24.78
N ASP A 503 -51.71 24.27 24.32
CA ASP A 503 -50.72 24.99 23.48
C ASP A 503 -49.36 25.22 24.19
N ASP A 504 -49.28 25.03 25.52
CA ASP A 504 -48.02 25.10 26.28
C ASP A 504 -47.02 23.98 25.92
N GLU A 505 -47.46 22.75 25.66
CA GLU A 505 -46.54 21.67 25.22
C GLU A 505 -46.07 21.92 23.79
N ASN A 506 -46.98 22.36 22.91
CA ASN A 506 -46.69 22.73 21.53
C ASN A 506 -45.71 23.91 21.47
N ALA A 507 -45.90 24.93 22.31
CA ALA A 507 -44.98 26.06 22.46
C ALA A 507 -43.59 25.60 22.93
N MET A 508 -43.50 24.72 23.94
CA MET A 508 -42.21 24.20 24.40
C MET A 508 -41.50 23.38 23.31
N MET A 509 -42.21 22.53 22.59
CA MET A 509 -41.67 21.72 21.49
C MET A 509 -41.22 22.59 20.31
N ALA A 510 -42.00 23.61 19.95
CA ALA A 510 -41.64 24.62 18.96
C ALA A 510 -40.37 25.38 19.35
N LEU A 511 -40.22 25.75 20.63
CA LEU A 511 -39.07 26.49 21.17
C LEU A 511 -37.80 25.62 21.18
N MET A 512 -37.90 24.33 21.52
CA MET A 512 -36.80 23.37 21.31
C MET A 512 -36.44 23.24 19.83
N SER A 513 -37.43 23.14 18.93
CA SER A 513 -37.17 23.08 17.48
C SER A 513 -36.45 24.34 16.97
N MET A 514 -36.80 25.53 17.48
CA MET A 514 -36.18 26.81 17.14
C MET A 514 -34.74 26.90 17.63
N GLN A 515 -34.44 26.38 18.82
CA GLN A 515 -33.06 26.30 19.33
C GLN A 515 -32.21 25.31 18.52
N ALA A 516 -32.75 24.13 18.18
CA ALA A 516 -32.09 23.15 17.31
C ALA A 516 -31.78 23.73 15.92
N LYS A 517 -32.73 24.44 15.30
CA LYS A 517 -32.57 25.12 14.00
C LYS A 517 -31.45 26.18 14.03
N LYS A 518 -31.17 26.82 15.16
CA LYS A 518 -30.15 27.88 15.30
C LYS A 518 -28.70 27.37 15.43
N ARG A 519 -28.46 26.06 15.56
CA ARG A 519 -27.11 25.45 15.58
C ARG A 519 -27.03 24.13 14.81
N ARG A 520 -27.48 24.08 13.54
CA ARG A 520 -27.08 23.01 12.58
C ARG A 520 -25.59 23.14 12.23
N VAL A 521 -24.72 22.79 13.19
CA VAL A 521 -23.30 22.50 12.91
C VAL A 521 -23.24 21.12 12.28
N GLU A 522 -22.74 21.04 11.04
CA GLU A 522 -22.59 19.79 10.29
C GLU A 522 -21.73 18.79 11.07
N SER A 523 -22.30 17.62 11.39
CA SER A 523 -21.65 16.59 12.21
C SER A 523 -20.42 15.99 11.51
N ASN A 524 -19.47 15.42 12.25
CA ASN A 524 -18.33 14.73 11.64
C ASN A 524 -18.78 13.62 10.68
N LEU A 525 -19.81 12.86 11.05
CA LEU A 525 -20.42 11.82 10.21
C LEU A 525 -21.05 12.41 8.92
N GLN A 526 -21.72 13.56 9.00
CA GLN A 526 -22.27 14.27 7.82
C GLN A 526 -21.16 14.77 6.89
N ARG A 527 -20.07 15.35 7.44
CA ARG A 527 -18.88 15.74 6.66
C ARG A 527 -18.26 14.53 5.96
N TRP A 528 -18.11 13.41 6.65
CA TRP A 528 -17.65 12.15 6.07
C TRP A 528 -18.57 11.71 4.92
N ILE A 529 -19.88 11.57 5.15
CA ILE A 529 -20.86 11.15 4.13
C ILE A 529 -20.83 12.06 2.90
N LYS A 530 -20.75 13.38 3.09
CA LYS A 530 -20.67 14.40 2.04
C LYS A 530 -19.41 14.27 1.18
N HIS A 531 -18.24 14.24 1.80
CA HIS A 531 -16.97 14.18 1.07
C HIS A 531 -16.70 12.79 0.47
N LEU A 532 -17.17 11.72 1.11
CA LEU A 532 -17.15 10.37 0.54
C LEU A 532 -18.16 10.23 -0.62
N SER A 533 -19.35 10.83 -0.54
CA SER A 533 -20.29 10.83 -1.67
C SER A 533 -19.73 11.61 -2.87
N ALA A 534 -19.08 12.75 -2.64
CA ALA A 534 -18.38 13.47 -3.71
C ALA A 534 -17.30 12.61 -4.38
N LEU A 535 -16.51 11.88 -3.60
CA LEU A 535 -15.49 10.95 -4.11
C LEU A 535 -16.13 9.78 -4.88
N LEU A 536 -17.29 9.26 -4.45
CA LEU A 536 -18.03 8.26 -5.22
C LEU A 536 -18.48 8.80 -6.59
N THR A 537 -18.95 10.05 -6.69
CA THR A 537 -19.33 10.64 -8.00
C THR A 537 -18.15 10.84 -8.94
N GLU A 538 -16.93 10.99 -8.39
CA GLU A 538 -15.70 11.06 -9.18
C GLU A 538 -15.35 9.68 -9.76
N GLU A 539 -15.45 8.62 -8.96
CA GLU A 539 -15.24 7.23 -9.39
C GLU A 539 -16.33 6.74 -10.36
N GLN A 540 -17.60 7.12 -10.14
CA GLN A 540 -18.68 6.92 -11.11
C GLN A 540 -18.37 7.61 -12.45
N ARG A 541 -17.82 8.84 -12.42
CA ARG A 541 -17.41 9.57 -13.64
C ARG A 541 -16.26 8.87 -14.36
N LYS A 542 -15.21 8.46 -13.64
CA LYS A 542 -14.08 7.68 -14.19
C LYS A 542 -14.54 6.36 -14.81
N TYR A 543 -15.44 5.64 -14.14
CA TYR A 543 -16.04 4.40 -14.66
C TYR A 543 -16.87 4.64 -15.92
N LYS A 544 -17.77 5.63 -15.92
CA LYS A 544 -18.56 6.03 -17.11
C LYS A 544 -17.64 6.44 -18.27
N GLU A 545 -16.54 7.13 -18.00
CA GLU A 545 -15.55 7.50 -19.02
C GLU A 545 -14.75 6.30 -19.55
N LYS A 546 -14.17 5.46 -18.68
CA LYS A 546 -13.44 4.24 -19.08
C LYS A 546 -14.31 3.34 -19.96
N ARG A 547 -15.58 3.19 -19.58
CA ARG A 547 -16.60 2.50 -20.39
C ARG A 547 -16.77 3.15 -21.76
N ARG A 548 -16.97 4.47 -21.83
CA ARG A 548 -17.08 5.22 -23.10
C ARG A 548 -15.81 5.15 -23.95
N ARG A 549 -14.62 5.02 -23.36
CA ARG A 549 -13.35 4.80 -24.09
C ARG A 549 -13.30 3.40 -24.70
N LEU A 550 -13.67 2.35 -23.95
CA LEU A 550 -13.69 0.97 -24.44
C LEU A 550 -14.81 0.72 -25.47
N GLU A 551 -16.00 1.30 -25.28
CA GLU A 551 -17.10 1.25 -26.25
C GLU A 551 -16.75 1.94 -27.59
N LYS A 552 -15.79 2.88 -27.61
CA LYS A 552 -15.24 3.48 -28.84
C LYS A 552 -14.14 2.65 -29.50
N ALA A 553 -13.38 1.88 -28.71
CA ALA A 553 -12.24 1.11 -29.19
C ALA A 553 -12.62 -0.28 -29.72
N THR A 554 -13.85 -0.73 -29.46
CA THR A 554 -14.32 -2.08 -29.83
C THR A 554 -15.17 -2.03 -31.11
N PRO A 555 -14.98 -2.96 -32.07
CA PRO A 555 -15.88 -3.08 -33.23
C PRO A 555 -17.31 -3.45 -32.81
N ALA A 556 -18.29 -3.10 -33.65
CA ALA A 556 -19.69 -2.89 -33.26
C ALA A 556 -20.45 -4.08 -32.64
N ASP A 557 -20.01 -5.33 -32.85
CA ASP A 557 -20.62 -6.53 -32.24
C ASP A 557 -20.08 -6.84 -30.82
N GLY A 558 -18.96 -6.23 -30.41
CA GLY A 558 -18.27 -6.55 -29.16
C GLY A 558 -18.86 -5.87 -27.92
N LYS A 559 -19.82 -6.51 -27.24
CA LYS A 559 -20.34 -6.05 -25.95
C LYS A 559 -19.38 -6.33 -24.78
N LEU A 560 -18.27 -5.59 -24.72
CA LEU A 560 -17.34 -5.64 -23.58
C LEU A 560 -18.00 -5.13 -22.29
N ARG A 561 -17.94 -5.94 -21.23
CA ARG A 561 -18.44 -5.57 -19.89
C ARG A 561 -17.31 -5.00 -19.04
N VAL A 562 -17.30 -3.68 -18.88
CA VAL A 562 -16.42 -3.02 -17.90
C VAL A 562 -16.89 -3.34 -16.48
N THR A 563 -15.97 -3.63 -15.57
CA THR A 563 -16.25 -3.90 -14.15
C THR A 563 -15.99 -2.65 -13.31
N LYS A 564 -16.92 -2.29 -12.41
CA LYS A 564 -16.66 -1.30 -11.35
C LYS A 564 -15.43 -1.76 -10.53
N ASN A 565 -14.50 -0.86 -10.16
CA ASN A 565 -13.30 -1.21 -9.38
C ASN A 565 -13.66 -1.64 -7.93
N GLU A 566 -12.70 -2.13 -7.14
CA GLU A 566 -12.97 -2.58 -5.77
C GLU A 566 -13.35 -1.40 -4.85
N PHE A 567 -12.71 -0.24 -5.04
CA PHE A 567 -13.00 0.99 -4.31
C PHE A 567 -14.48 1.42 -4.48
N HIS A 568 -14.97 1.58 -5.71
CA HIS A 568 -16.34 1.98 -6.05
C HIS A 568 -17.35 1.01 -5.41
N LYS A 569 -17.16 -0.31 -5.60
CA LYS A 569 -18.04 -1.35 -5.01
C LYS A 569 -18.13 -1.24 -3.49
N SER A 570 -16.98 -1.08 -2.83
CA SER A 570 -16.93 -0.93 -1.37
C SER A 570 -17.59 0.38 -0.93
N LEU A 571 -17.28 1.49 -1.60
CA LEU A 571 -17.76 2.82 -1.21
C LEU A 571 -19.26 2.99 -1.41
N THR A 572 -19.86 2.51 -2.52
CA THR A 572 -21.33 2.47 -2.70
C THR A 572 -22.00 1.69 -1.57
N THR A 573 -21.43 0.56 -1.18
CA THR A 573 -21.99 -0.30 -0.13
C THR A 573 -21.95 0.36 1.24
N HIS A 574 -20.79 0.89 1.64
CA HIS A 574 -20.60 1.48 2.96
C HIS A 574 -21.21 2.89 3.10
N LEU A 575 -21.29 3.70 2.03
CA LEU A 575 -22.01 4.99 2.09
C LEU A 575 -23.48 4.81 2.44
N ARG A 576 -24.14 3.78 1.92
CA ARG A 576 -25.52 3.44 2.29
C ARG A 576 -25.64 3.08 3.79
N LEU A 577 -24.64 2.39 4.35
CA LEU A 577 -24.60 2.09 5.79
C LEU A 577 -24.38 3.36 6.61
N LEU A 578 -23.42 4.21 6.26
CA LEU A 578 -23.16 5.49 6.93
C LEU A 578 -24.37 6.43 6.88
N ARG A 579 -25.05 6.56 5.72
CA ARG A 579 -26.31 7.32 5.59
C ARG A 579 -27.39 6.78 6.53
N LYS A 580 -27.54 5.46 6.67
CA LYS A 580 -28.46 4.84 7.64
C LYS A 580 -28.06 5.18 9.08
N VAL A 581 -26.77 5.05 9.44
CA VAL A 581 -26.28 5.35 10.79
C VAL A 581 -26.48 6.81 11.18
N ASP A 582 -26.33 7.76 10.25
CA ASP A 582 -26.64 9.18 10.50
C ASP A 582 -28.14 9.43 10.68
N LEU A 583 -28.99 8.77 9.87
CA LEU A 583 -30.44 8.83 10.00
C LEU A 583 -30.95 8.20 11.30
N ASP A 584 -30.41 7.05 11.70
CA ASP A 584 -30.73 6.38 12.98
C ASP A 584 -30.29 7.27 14.16
N LYS A 585 -29.08 7.86 14.12
CA LYS A 585 -28.61 8.84 15.13
C LYS A 585 -29.48 10.10 15.17
N ARG A 586 -29.94 10.61 14.02
CA ARG A 586 -30.86 11.75 13.97
C ARG A 586 -32.22 11.41 14.59
N LYS A 587 -32.79 10.23 14.29
CA LYS A 587 -34.06 9.78 14.88
C LYS A 587 -33.96 9.58 16.41
N GLN A 588 -32.79 9.17 16.91
CA GLN A 588 -32.52 9.13 18.36
C GLN A 588 -32.44 10.52 19.02
N LEU A 589 -31.93 11.53 18.32
CA LEU A 589 -31.72 12.88 18.86
C LEU A 589 -32.91 13.84 18.71
N TYR A 590 -33.76 13.62 17.70
CA TYR A 590 -34.82 14.55 17.31
C TYR A 590 -36.21 13.91 17.14
N GLY A 591 -36.37 12.62 17.47
CA GLY A 591 -37.63 11.89 17.37
C GLY A 591 -37.86 11.16 16.04
N PRO A 592 -38.95 10.37 15.93
CA PRO A 592 -39.23 9.56 14.73
C PRO A 592 -39.53 10.43 13.50
N ASP A 593 -40.09 11.62 13.69
CA ASP A 593 -40.56 12.55 12.64
C ASP A 593 -39.43 13.35 11.97
N VAL A 594 -38.17 12.93 12.15
CA VAL A 594 -37.07 13.39 11.30
C VAL A 594 -37.37 12.96 9.86
N ALA A 595 -37.77 13.93 9.05
CA ALA A 595 -37.93 13.77 7.61
C ALA A 595 -36.69 13.07 7.03
N GLU A 596 -36.93 11.97 6.32
CA GLU A 596 -35.87 11.25 5.63
C GLU A 596 -35.38 12.15 4.48
N GLU A 597 -34.20 12.77 4.65
CA GLU A 597 -33.56 13.54 3.59
C GLU A 597 -33.28 12.56 2.44
N ASP A 598 -34.02 12.73 1.34
CA ASP A 598 -34.15 11.73 0.29
C ASP A 598 -32.86 11.60 -0.53
N TYR A 599 -31.95 10.76 -0.04
CA TYR A 599 -30.72 10.37 -0.73
C TYR A 599 -31.00 9.32 -1.83
N SER A 600 -32.06 9.51 -2.62
CA SER A 600 -32.36 8.72 -3.82
C SER A 600 -31.15 8.74 -4.77
N ASP A 601 -30.50 7.59 -4.92
CA ASP A 601 -29.35 7.39 -5.81
C ASP A 601 -29.84 7.08 -7.24
N ASP A 602 -30.67 8.00 -7.79
CA ASP A 602 -31.45 7.84 -9.04
C ASP A 602 -30.63 7.48 -10.30
N GLU A 603 -29.30 7.63 -10.27
CA GLU A 603 -28.42 7.26 -11.39
C GLU A 603 -28.00 5.76 -11.43
N ASP A 604 -27.94 5.03 -10.31
CA ASP A 604 -27.48 3.62 -10.33
C ASP A 604 -28.65 2.64 -10.63
N ASP A 605 -29.91 3.10 -10.58
CA ASP A 605 -31.12 2.29 -10.87
C ASP A 605 -31.38 2.13 -12.39
N GLU A 606 -30.78 2.98 -13.25
CA GLU A 606 -30.90 2.86 -14.72
C GLU A 606 -30.36 1.52 -15.25
N GLU A 607 -29.26 1.00 -14.70
CA GLU A 607 -28.69 -0.29 -15.13
C GLU A 607 -29.62 -1.47 -14.80
N TYR A 608 -30.44 -1.35 -13.74
CA TYR A 608 -31.40 -2.39 -13.37
C TYR A 608 -32.67 -2.35 -14.24
N ARG A 609 -33.14 -1.16 -14.63
CA ARG A 609 -34.29 -0.99 -15.53
C ARG A 609 -34.07 -1.62 -16.90
N TYR A 610 -32.82 -1.63 -17.40
CA TYR A 610 -32.47 -2.24 -18.69
C TYR A 610 -32.49 -3.78 -18.74
N GLN A 611 -32.64 -4.50 -17.61
CA GLN A 611 -32.64 -5.99 -17.60
C GLN A 611 -34.01 -6.65 -17.39
N LYS A 612 -35.08 -5.92 -17.04
CA LYS A 612 -36.35 -6.53 -16.58
C LYS A 612 -37.58 -6.17 -17.41
N SER A 613 -37.57 -6.54 -18.69
CA SER A 613 -38.77 -6.64 -19.53
C SER A 613 -38.82 -7.88 -20.44
N ARG A 614 -38.14 -8.99 -20.06
CA ARG A 614 -38.40 -10.30 -20.69
C ARG A 614 -39.86 -10.70 -20.43
N PRO A 615 -40.73 -10.80 -21.45
CA PRO A 615 -42.14 -11.11 -21.22
C PRO A 615 -42.29 -12.54 -20.71
N SER A 616 -43.14 -12.71 -19.69
CA SER A 616 -43.49 -14.04 -19.18
C SER A 616 -44.17 -14.85 -20.28
N LYS A 617 -43.45 -15.83 -20.87
CA LYS A 617 -44.02 -16.78 -21.83
C LYS A 617 -44.97 -17.73 -21.10
N ARG A 618 -46.21 -17.28 -20.97
CA ARG A 618 -47.36 -17.96 -20.35
C ARG A 618 -47.40 -19.43 -20.79
N ARG A 619 -47.15 -20.34 -19.84
CA ARG A 619 -47.03 -21.79 -20.06
C ARG A 619 -48.37 -22.33 -20.58
N ARG A 620 -48.44 -22.66 -21.88
CA ARG A 620 -49.63 -23.29 -22.48
C ARG A 620 -49.82 -24.68 -21.87
N THR A 621 -50.91 -24.86 -21.13
CA THR A 621 -51.39 -26.17 -20.69
C THR A 621 -52.22 -26.77 -21.83
N ASN A 622 -51.65 -27.72 -22.57
CA ASN A 622 -52.45 -28.59 -23.40
C ASN A 622 -53.13 -29.61 -22.47
N ILE A 623 -54.44 -29.52 -22.33
CA ILE A 623 -55.27 -30.60 -21.80
C ILE A 623 -55.71 -31.43 -23.01
N THR A 624 -55.41 -32.72 -22.99
CA THR A 624 -55.91 -33.70 -23.96
C THR A 624 -56.95 -34.58 -23.28
N SER A 625 -58.12 -34.66 -23.90
CA SER A 625 -59.20 -35.61 -23.63
C SER A 625 -59.69 -36.14 -24.98
#